data_AF-A0A970QH56-F1
#
_entry.id   AF-A0A970QH56-F1
#
_cell.length_a   1.000
_cell.length_b   1.000
_cell.length_c   1.000
_cell.angle_alpha   90.00
_cell.angle_beta   90.00
_cell.angle_gamma   90.00
#
_symmetry.space_group_name_H-M   'P 1'
#
loop_
_entity.id
_entity.type
_entity.pdbx_description
1 polymer ?
#
loop_
_entity_poly.entity_id
_entity_poly.type
_entity_poly.pdbx_seq_one_letter_code
_entity_poly.pdbx_strand_id
1 'polypeptide(L)'
;MIFGDKVKKIDTYVKKGKSAKIIPLLMDRKKEVRLTAIKALGSIGNDHCVNNLLLLLGDPDPEIRRQTAASLGDIGKDVCKTHLQSRVKVEEDESVLAAMHDSIMRISAKVGYVK
;
A
#
# COMPACT_ATOMS: atom_id res chain seq x y z
N MET A 1 25.90 12.57 2.10
CA MET A 1 25.07 11.56 1.41
C MET A 1 23.60 11.99 1.44
N ILE A 2 23.00 12.33 0.29
CA ILE A 2 21.72 13.10 0.18
C ILE A 2 20.51 12.18 -0.14
N PHE A 3 20.39 11.04 0.56
CA PHE A 3 19.29 10.08 0.32
C PHE A 3 18.28 10.03 1.48
N GLY A 4 18.71 10.33 2.72
CA GLY A 4 17.87 10.18 3.91
C GLY A 4 16.78 11.23 4.12
N ASP A 5 16.79 12.37 3.43
CA ASP A 5 15.91 13.49 3.78
C ASP A 5 14.43 13.21 3.50
N LYS A 6 14.10 12.56 2.38
CA LYS A 6 12.70 12.28 2.03
C LYS A 6 12.13 11.16 2.90
N VAL A 7 12.88 10.09 3.14
CA VAL A 7 12.49 8.99 4.03
C VAL A 7 12.24 9.51 5.45
N LYS A 8 13.16 10.31 6.01
CA LYS A 8 12.97 10.95 7.33
C LYS A 8 11.77 11.89 7.37
N LYS A 9 11.49 12.61 6.28
CA LYS A 9 10.30 13.47 6.17
C LYS A 9 9.02 12.65 6.14
N ILE A 10 9.01 11.48 5.48
CA ILE A 10 7.85 10.57 5.48
C ILE A 10 7.50 10.18 6.91
N ASP A 11 8.47 9.75 7.72
CA ASP A 11 8.23 9.39 9.13
C ASP A 11 7.62 10.55 9.92
N THR A 12 8.10 11.77 9.66
CA THR A 12 7.56 12.98 10.27
C THR A 12 6.12 13.26 9.83
N TYR A 13 5.78 12.99 8.55
CA TYR A 13 4.43 13.14 8.04
C TYR A 13 3.47 12.07 8.56
N VAL A 14 3.93 10.83 8.76
CA VAL A 14 3.15 9.76 9.38
C VAL A 14 2.74 10.14 10.80
N LYS A 15 3.70 10.58 11.63
CA LYS A 15 3.43 11.03 13.01
C LYS A 15 2.42 12.20 13.09
N LYS A 16 2.31 12.97 12.01
CA LYS A 16 1.40 14.12 11.89
C LYS A 16 0.13 13.83 11.09
N GLY A 17 -0.08 12.58 10.63
CA GLY A 17 -1.22 12.20 9.79
C GLY A 17 -1.28 12.90 8.42
N LYS A 18 -0.16 13.43 7.91
CA LYS A 18 -0.11 14.27 6.69
C LYS A 18 0.01 13.44 5.41
N SER A 19 -0.98 12.59 5.11
CA SER A 19 -0.96 11.75 3.90
C SER A 19 -0.85 12.55 2.60
N ALA A 20 -1.45 13.75 2.53
CA ALA A 20 -1.31 14.67 1.39
C ALA A 20 0.14 15.07 1.06
N LYS A 21 1.06 15.02 2.04
CA LYS A 21 2.49 15.30 1.81
C LYS A 21 3.28 14.05 1.39
N ILE A 22 2.72 12.86 1.59
CA ILE A 22 3.33 11.58 1.24
C ILE A 22 2.89 11.14 -0.17
N ILE A 23 1.64 11.41 -0.56
CA ILE A 23 1.08 11.03 -1.88
C ILE A 23 2.00 11.38 -3.08
N PRO A 24 2.58 12.59 -3.18
CA PRO A 24 3.48 12.92 -4.29
C PRO A 24 4.74 12.05 -4.37
N LEU A 25 5.13 11.39 -3.26
CA LEU A 25 6.33 10.56 -3.17
C LEU A 25 6.11 9.15 -3.72
N LEU A 26 4.87 8.76 -4.03
CA LEU A 26 4.56 7.51 -4.74
C LEU A 26 5.17 7.47 -6.16
N MET A 27 5.44 8.65 -6.73
CA MET A 27 6.04 8.84 -8.05
C MET A 27 7.51 9.30 -7.98
N ASP A 28 8.16 9.17 -6.82
CA ASP A 28 9.57 9.57 -6.68
C ASP A 28 10.47 8.73 -7.60
N ARG A 29 11.52 9.34 -8.16
CA ARG A 29 12.48 8.64 -9.02
C ARG A 29 13.20 7.49 -8.30
N LYS A 30 13.31 7.56 -6.98
CA LYS A 30 13.96 6.52 -6.17
C LYS A 30 12.93 5.52 -5.69
N LYS A 31 13.08 4.26 -6.09
CA LYS A 31 12.21 3.15 -5.66
C LYS A 31 12.07 3.04 -4.13
N GLU A 32 13.16 3.24 -3.40
CA GLU A 32 13.16 3.24 -1.93
C GLU A 32 12.18 4.26 -1.34
N VAL A 33 12.12 5.48 -1.92
CA VAL A 33 11.20 6.53 -1.47
C VAL A 33 9.76 6.13 -1.77
N ARG A 34 9.50 5.54 -2.94
CA ARG A 34 8.18 5.03 -3.32
C ARG A 34 7.70 3.95 -2.35
N LEU A 35 8.52 2.93 -2.09
CA LEU A 35 8.21 1.84 -1.15
C LEU A 35 7.94 2.36 0.26
N THR A 36 8.76 3.31 0.72
CA THR A 36 8.55 3.96 2.02
C THR A 36 7.22 4.72 2.07
N ALA A 37 6.89 5.45 0.99
CA ALA A 37 5.63 6.18 0.90
C ALA A 37 4.41 5.23 0.90
N ILE A 38 4.48 4.12 0.17
CA ILE A 38 3.43 3.10 0.13
C ILE A 38 3.16 2.55 1.54
N LYS A 39 4.22 2.12 2.23
CA LYS A 39 4.11 1.61 3.62
C LYS A 39 3.53 2.66 4.57
N ALA A 40 3.98 3.90 4.44
CA ALA A 40 3.52 5.01 5.26
C ALA A 40 2.03 5.32 5.05
N LEU A 41 1.56 5.33 3.80
CA LEU A 41 0.13 5.51 3.50
C LEU A 41 -0.71 4.32 4.00
N GLY A 42 -0.19 3.10 3.93
CA GLY A 42 -0.79 1.91 4.54
C GLY A 42 -1.02 2.07 6.04
N SER A 43 -0.03 2.59 6.76
CA SER A 43 -0.14 2.87 8.19
C SER A 43 -1.13 3.99 8.53
N ILE A 44 -1.38 4.94 7.63
CA ILE A 44 -2.32 6.05 7.87
C ILE A 44 -3.77 5.61 7.56
N GLY A 45 -4.00 4.89 6.47
CA GLY A 45 -5.24 4.15 6.20
C GLY A 45 -6.52 4.96 5.94
N ASN A 46 -6.45 6.29 5.80
CA ASN A 46 -7.62 7.08 5.41
C ASN A 46 -8.02 6.85 3.94
N ASP A 47 -9.21 7.28 3.53
CA ASP A 47 -9.75 6.96 2.19
C ASP A 47 -8.89 7.54 1.05
N HIS A 48 -8.21 8.66 1.29
CA HIS A 48 -7.28 9.23 0.31
C HIS A 48 -6.06 8.33 0.12
N CYS A 49 -5.58 7.68 1.18
CA CYS A 49 -4.50 6.68 1.11
C CYS A 49 -4.96 5.47 0.29
N VAL A 50 -6.16 4.94 0.58
CA VAL A 50 -6.72 3.80 -0.14
C VAL A 50 -6.79 4.08 -1.64
N ASN A 51 -7.42 5.20 -2.03
CA ASN A 51 -7.61 5.53 -3.45
C ASN A 51 -6.27 5.65 -4.21
N ASN A 52 -5.25 6.23 -3.60
CA ASN A 52 -3.93 6.35 -4.24
C ASN A 52 -3.17 5.02 -4.28
N LEU A 53 -3.28 4.19 -3.25
CA LEU A 53 -2.65 2.87 -3.22
C LEU A 53 -3.28 1.93 -4.26
N LEU A 54 -4.60 1.97 -4.46
CA LEU A 54 -5.27 1.13 -5.46
C LEU A 54 -4.73 1.33 -6.88
N LEU A 55 -4.29 2.55 -7.23
CA LEU A 55 -3.66 2.83 -8.53
C LEU A 55 -2.35 2.07 -8.73
N LEU A 56 -1.59 1.83 -7.65
CA LEU A 56 -0.29 1.17 -7.69
C LEU A 56 -0.38 -0.35 -7.80
N LEU A 57 -1.59 -0.93 -7.73
CA LEU A 57 -1.78 -2.34 -8.07
C LEU A 57 -1.51 -2.65 -9.55
N GLY A 58 -1.50 -1.63 -10.42
CA GLY A 58 -1.13 -1.74 -11.83
C GLY A 58 0.30 -1.30 -12.15
N ASP A 59 1.14 -1.05 -11.14
CA ASP A 59 2.51 -0.55 -11.39
C ASP A 59 3.35 -1.58 -12.18
N PRO A 60 4.21 -1.14 -13.11
CA PRO A 60 5.05 -2.08 -13.87
C PRO A 60 6.05 -2.83 -12.97
N ASP A 61 6.49 -2.26 -11.85
CA ASP A 61 7.42 -2.93 -10.93
C ASP A 61 6.66 -3.89 -9.98
N PRO A 62 6.91 -5.21 -10.04
CA PRO A 62 6.24 -6.16 -9.16
C PRO A 62 6.48 -5.89 -7.67
N GLU A 63 7.63 -5.34 -7.28
CA GLU A 63 7.92 -5.03 -5.88
C GLU A 63 7.02 -3.90 -5.37
N ILE A 64 6.68 -2.94 -6.23
CA ILE A 64 5.70 -1.88 -5.92
C ILE A 64 4.31 -2.48 -5.77
N ARG A 65 3.89 -3.37 -6.68
CA ARG A 65 2.59 -4.04 -6.59
C ARG A 65 2.48 -4.89 -5.32
N ARG A 66 3.52 -5.64 -4.98
CA ARG A 66 3.62 -6.48 -3.78
C ARG A 66 3.49 -5.66 -2.50
N GLN A 67 4.28 -4.59 -2.38
CA GLN A 67 4.23 -3.69 -1.22
C GLN A 67 2.88 -2.97 -1.11
N THR A 68 2.29 -2.60 -2.25
CA THR A 68 0.94 -2.01 -2.31
C THR A 68 -0.11 -2.97 -1.79
N ALA A 69 -0.09 -4.23 -2.25
CA ALA A 69 -1.01 -5.26 -1.78
C ALA A 69 -0.90 -5.46 -0.27
N ALA A 70 0.32 -5.59 0.26
CA ALA A 70 0.57 -5.72 1.69
C ALA A 70 0.00 -4.54 2.49
N SER A 71 0.25 -3.31 2.04
CA SER A 71 -0.25 -2.09 2.70
C SER A 71 -1.78 -1.96 2.66
N LEU A 72 -2.43 -2.39 1.58
CA LEU A 72 -3.90 -2.47 1.51
C LEU A 72 -4.45 -3.53 2.48
N GLY A 73 -3.74 -4.65 2.67
CA GLY A 73 -4.03 -5.66 3.69
C GLY A 73 -3.93 -5.10 5.12
N ASP A 74 -2.91 -4.28 5.38
CA ASP A 74 -2.73 -3.63 6.68
C ASP A 74 -3.88 -2.67 7.01
N ILE A 75 -4.34 -1.90 6.01
CA ILE A 75 -5.48 -0.99 6.13
C ILE A 75 -6.75 -1.73 6.54
N GLY A 76 -6.99 -2.93 6.02
CA GLY A 76 -8.04 -3.81 6.55
C GLY A 76 -9.48 -3.49 6.11
N LYS A 77 -9.69 -2.61 5.12
CA LYS A 77 -11.04 -2.22 4.66
C LYS A 77 -11.59 -3.18 3.60
N ASP A 78 -12.90 -3.40 3.59
CA ASP A 78 -13.56 -4.27 2.60
C ASP A 78 -13.32 -3.84 1.15
N VAL A 79 -13.30 -2.53 0.88
CA VAL A 79 -12.98 -2.01 -0.46
C VAL A 79 -11.60 -2.48 -0.94
N CYS A 80 -10.62 -2.61 -0.04
CA CYS A 80 -9.29 -3.12 -0.37
C CYS A 80 -9.37 -4.59 -0.80
N LYS A 81 -10.14 -5.40 -0.06
CA LYS A 81 -10.36 -6.82 -0.40
C LYS A 81 -11.00 -6.98 -1.77
N THR A 82 -12.06 -6.23 -2.08
CA THR A 82 -12.75 -6.30 -3.38
C THR A 82 -11.79 -6.00 -4.54
N HIS A 83 -10.96 -4.97 -4.40
CA HIS A 83 -9.99 -4.63 -5.44
C HIS A 83 -8.86 -5.66 -5.55
N LEU A 84 -8.34 -6.19 -4.44
CA LEU A 84 -7.34 -7.26 -4.46
C LEU A 84 -7.89 -8.52 -5.15
N GLN A 85 -9.11 -8.95 -4.83
CA GLN A 85 -9.77 -10.09 -5.48
C GLN A 85 -9.93 -9.88 -6.99
N SER A 86 -10.19 -8.65 -7.42
CA SER A 86 -10.28 -8.31 -8.84
C SER A 86 -8.90 -8.36 -9.51
N ARG A 87 -7.86 -7.83 -8.85
CA ARG A 87 -6.51 -7.76 -9.39
C ARG A 87 -5.81 -9.12 -9.50
N VAL A 88 -6.09 -10.06 -8.58
CA VAL A 88 -5.54 -11.44 -8.63
C VAL A 88 -5.80 -12.12 -9.98
N LYS A 89 -6.93 -11.84 -10.64
CA LYS A 89 -7.32 -12.46 -11.92
C LYS A 89 -6.40 -12.13 -13.09
N VAL A 90 -5.61 -11.05 -12.97
CA VAL A 90 -4.76 -10.51 -14.03
C VAL A 90 -3.32 -10.28 -13.55
N GLU A 91 -2.97 -10.75 -12.36
CA GLU A 91 -1.61 -10.68 -11.83
C GLU A 91 -0.84 -11.95 -12.19
N GLU A 92 0.36 -11.77 -12.74
CA GLU A 92 1.20 -12.87 -13.23
C GLU A 92 2.39 -13.13 -12.29
N ASP A 93 2.80 -12.14 -11.49
CA ASP A 93 3.91 -12.30 -10.56
C ASP A 93 3.49 -13.08 -9.32
N GLU A 94 4.10 -14.25 -9.11
CA GLU A 94 3.78 -15.16 -8.01
C GLU A 94 3.98 -14.52 -6.63
N SER A 95 5.00 -13.67 -6.47
CA SER A 95 5.28 -13.00 -5.20
C SER A 95 4.20 -11.96 -4.88
N VAL A 96 3.69 -11.28 -5.91
CA VAL A 96 2.57 -10.35 -5.79
C VAL A 96 1.28 -11.11 -5.48
N LEU A 97 1.01 -12.23 -6.17
CA LEU A 97 -0.15 -13.09 -5.90
C LEU A 97 -0.16 -13.59 -4.45
N ALA A 98 0.98 -14.05 -3.93
CA ALA A 98 1.11 -14.49 -2.55
C ALA A 98 0.75 -13.36 -1.57
N ALA A 99 1.26 -12.14 -1.80
CA ALA A 99 0.94 -10.98 -0.98
C ALA A 99 -0.53 -10.57 -1.06
N MET A 100 -1.17 -10.67 -2.24
CA MET A 100 -2.59 -10.38 -2.42
C MET A 100 -3.46 -11.38 -1.67
N HIS A 101 -3.18 -12.69 -1.78
CA HIS A 101 -3.93 -13.73 -1.09
C HIS A 101 -3.81 -13.61 0.43
N ASP A 102 -2.60 -13.43 0.96
CA ASP A 102 -2.39 -13.18 2.38
C ASP A 102 -3.18 -11.96 2.87
N SER A 103 -3.12 -10.85 2.12
CA SER A 103 -3.85 -9.62 2.47
C SER A 103 -5.37 -9.82 2.47
N ILE A 104 -5.92 -10.54 1.48
CA ILE A 104 -7.35 -10.89 1.42
C ILE A 104 -7.76 -11.75 2.62
N MET A 105 -6.94 -12.74 3.01
CA MET A 105 -7.20 -13.56 4.18
C MET A 105 -7.20 -12.73 5.46
N ARG A 106 -6.19 -11.86 5.66
CA ARG A 106 -6.11 -10.97 6.83
C ARG A 106 -7.31 -10.01 6.93
N ILE A 107 -7.74 -9.42 5.82
CA ILE A 107 -8.94 -8.55 5.80
C ILE A 107 -10.18 -9.37 6.17
N SER A 108 -10.36 -10.55 5.58
CA SER A 108 -11.52 -11.42 5.83
C SER A 108 -11.60 -11.89 7.28
N ALA A 109 -10.45 -12.21 7.88
CA ALA A 109 -10.37 -12.60 9.29
C ALA A 109 -10.82 -11.47 10.21
N LYS A 110 -10.43 -10.22 9.95
CA LYS A 110 -10.82 -9.06 10.78
C LYS A 110 -12.33 -8.78 10.75
N VAL A 111 -12.98 -8.96 9.61
CA VAL A 111 -14.43 -8.71 9.44
C VAL A 111 -15.27 -9.80 10.12
N GLY A 112 -14.76 -11.03 10.21
CA GLY A 112 -15.46 -12.17 10.83
C GLY A 112 -15.57 -12.13 12.36
N TYR A 113 -14.93 -11.19 13.06
CA TYR A 113 -14.98 -11.05 14.52
C TYR A 113 -16.10 -10.14 15.04
N VAL A 114 -16.89 -9.52 14.16
CA VAL A 114 -18.07 -8.76 14.58
C VAL A 114 -19.26 -9.72 14.70
N LYS A 115 -19.39 -10.35 15.88
CA LYS A 115 -20.64 -10.95 16.36
C LYS A 115 -21.21 -10.07 17.45
#